data_AF-A0A7S3YFX8-F1
#
_entry.id   AF-A0A7S3YFX8-F1
#
_cell.length_a   1.000
_cell.length_b   1.000
_cell.length_c   1.000
_cell.angle_alpha   90.00
_cell.angle_beta   90.00
_cell.angle_gamma   90.00
#
_symmetry.space_group_name_H-M   'P 1'
#
loop_
_entity.id
_entity.type
_entity.pdbx_description
1 polymer ?
#
loop_
_entity_poly.entity_id
_entity_poly.type
_entity_poly.pdbx_seq_one_letter_code
_entity_poly.pdbx_strand_id
1 'polypeptide(L)'
;WEASRVGGLARCRAAAWAALAPLGTRTARARGAFYFLARLPPGSDDTEAVGFLAENHGVMVLPGSAFGAPGHLRISYGSLPEARCLAALGQLKEGLKALQKRSGSSAGVVQDTGGG
;
A
#
# COMPACT_ATOMS: atom_id res chain seq x y z
N TRP A 1 25.48 -12.33 14.45
CA TRP A 1 24.63 -12.75 13.31
C TRP A 1 23.20 -12.20 13.40
N GLU A 2 22.69 -11.80 14.57
CA GLU A 2 21.36 -11.16 14.71
C GLU A 2 21.33 -9.63 14.50
N ALA A 3 22.40 -8.90 14.85
CA ALA A 3 22.44 -7.44 14.77
C ALA A 3 22.25 -6.88 13.34
N SER A 4 22.82 -7.55 12.32
CA SER A 4 22.70 -7.09 10.92
C SER A 4 21.29 -7.25 10.35
N ARG A 5 20.51 -8.23 10.82
CA ARG A 5 19.11 -8.42 10.42
C ARG A 5 18.19 -7.38 11.08
N VAL A 6 18.49 -7.01 12.33
CA VAL A 6 17.76 -5.95 13.06
C VAL A 6 18.05 -4.56 12.48
N GLY A 7 19.30 -4.29 12.07
CA GLY A 7 19.70 -3.02 11.44
C GLY A 7 19.01 -2.76 10.10
N GLY A 8 18.93 -3.77 9.22
CA GLY A 8 18.24 -3.65 7.93
C GLY A 8 16.72 -3.45 8.09
N LEU A 9 16.13 -4.06 9.12
CA LEU A 9 14.71 -3.89 9.42
C LEU A 9 14.36 -2.45 9.81
N ALA A 10 15.21 -1.75 10.55
CA ALA A 10 14.97 -0.36 10.93
C ALA A 10 14.91 0.56 9.68
N ARG A 11 15.80 0.35 8.71
CA ARG A 11 15.81 1.10 7.44
C ARG A 11 14.59 0.76 6.60
N CYS A 12 14.26 -0.52 6.46
CA CYS A 12 13.03 -0.96 5.81
C CYS A 12 11.77 -0.35 6.42
N ARG A 13 11.68 -0.28 7.75
CA ARG A 13 10.55 0.32 8.46
C ARG A 13 10.42 1.81 8.14
N ALA A 14 11.53 2.55 8.15
CA ALA A 14 11.54 3.97 7.82
C ALA A 14 11.15 4.20 6.35
N ALA A 15 11.70 3.40 5.43
CA ALA A 15 11.35 3.46 4.01
C ALA A 15 9.89 3.09 3.76
N ALA A 16 9.34 2.11 4.49
CA ALA A 16 7.94 1.70 4.36
C ALA A 16 7.01 2.82 4.81
N TRP A 17 7.33 3.47 5.93
CA TRP A 17 6.60 4.65 6.36
C TRP A 17 6.64 5.78 5.30
N ALA A 18 7.81 6.04 4.71
CA ALA A 18 7.95 7.06 3.66
C ALA A 18 7.21 6.69 2.36
N ALA A 19 7.15 5.41 1.99
CA ALA A 19 6.43 4.93 0.82
C ALA A 19 4.92 5.11 0.95
N LEU A 20 4.40 5.12 2.18
CA LEU A 20 2.99 5.33 2.50
C LEU A 20 2.55 6.80 2.48
N ALA A 21 3.50 7.75 2.42
CA ALA A 21 3.20 9.19 2.40
C ALA A 21 2.13 9.62 1.39
N PRO A 22 2.02 9.05 0.16
CA PRO A 22 0.94 9.40 -0.75
C PRO A 22 -0.45 9.23 -0.11
N LEU A 23 -0.69 8.15 0.64
CA LEU A 23 -1.99 7.86 1.28
C LEU A 23 -2.36 8.81 2.44
N GLY A 24 -1.44 9.71 2.82
CA GLY A 24 -1.65 10.70 3.88
C GLY A 24 -1.69 10.09 5.28
N THR A 25 -2.34 10.79 6.22
CA THR A 25 -2.39 10.44 7.66
C THR A 25 -3.26 9.23 8.00
N ARG A 26 -3.79 8.53 6.99
CA ARG A 26 -4.76 7.44 7.18
C ARG A 26 -4.13 6.08 7.47
N THR A 27 -2.82 6.05 7.69
CA THR A 27 -2.04 4.82 7.91
C THR A 27 -1.76 4.62 9.41
N ALA A 28 -2.17 3.47 9.95
CA ALA A 28 -1.88 3.13 11.34
C ALA A 28 -0.47 2.52 11.44
N ARG A 29 0.38 3.10 12.31
CA ARG A 29 1.68 2.53 12.65
C ARG A 29 1.56 1.61 13.86
N ALA A 30 1.67 0.30 13.64
CA ALA A 30 1.80 -0.65 14.74
C ALA A 30 3.19 -0.51 15.40
N ARG A 31 3.23 -0.24 16.71
CA ARG A 31 4.46 -0.19 17.51
C ARG A 31 4.97 -1.61 17.75
N GLY A 32 5.78 -2.14 16.82
CA GLY A 32 6.48 -3.42 16.98
C GLY A 32 6.20 -4.47 15.91
N ALA A 33 5.24 -4.25 15.02
CA ALA A 33 4.95 -5.19 13.95
C ALA A 33 5.83 -4.98 12.71
N PHE A 34 6.09 -6.06 11.97
CA PHE A 34 6.80 -6.03 10.69
C PHE A 34 5.88 -5.73 9.49
N TYR A 35 4.72 -5.10 9.76
CA TYR A 35 3.76 -4.70 8.75
C TYR A 35 3.11 -3.36 9.07
N PHE A 36 2.58 -2.72 8.03
CA PHE A 36 1.69 -1.56 8.11
C PHE A 36 0.31 -1.91 7.60
N LEU A 37 -0.70 -1.30 8.19
CA LEU A 37 -2.06 -1.28 7.65
C LEU A 37 -2.33 0.12 7.11
N ALA A 38 -2.45 0.22 5.79
CA ALA A 38 -2.55 1.46 5.06
C ALA A 38 -3.94 1.63 4.47
N ARG A 39 -4.67 2.66 4.89
CA ARG A 39 -6.02 2.91 4.39
C ARG A 39 -5.98 3.52 2.99
N LEU A 40 -6.74 2.94 2.08
CA LEU A 40 -6.94 3.47 0.74
C LEU A 40 -7.91 4.67 0.74
N PRO A 41 -7.97 5.44 -0.37
CA PRO A 41 -9.00 6.43 -0.58
C PRO A 41 -10.41 5.82 -0.42
N PRO A 42 -11.41 6.58 0.09
CA PRO A 42 -12.79 6.10 0.20
C PRO A 42 -13.31 5.58 -1.14
N GLY A 43 -14.07 4.48 -1.13
CA GLY A 43 -14.60 3.87 -2.34
C GLY A 43 -13.59 3.06 -3.17
N SER A 44 -12.34 2.95 -2.73
CA SER A 44 -11.38 2.05 -3.39
C SER A 44 -11.63 0.59 -2.99
N ASP A 45 -11.66 -0.31 -3.97
CA ASP A 45 -11.60 -1.75 -3.76
C ASP A 45 -10.14 -2.17 -3.48
N ASP A 46 -9.91 -2.87 -2.37
CA ASP A 46 -8.56 -3.26 -1.97
C ASP A 46 -7.99 -4.44 -2.77
N THR A 47 -8.84 -5.28 -3.34
CA THR A 47 -8.44 -6.41 -4.19
C THR A 47 -8.02 -5.91 -5.56
N GLU A 48 -8.78 -4.99 -6.15
CA GLU A 48 -8.38 -4.32 -7.40
C GLU A 48 -7.09 -3.53 -7.22
N ALA A 49 -6.92 -2.83 -6.09
CA ALA A 49 -5.69 -2.09 -5.80
C ALA A 49 -4.47 -3.02 -5.72
N VAL A 50 -4.61 -4.21 -5.11
CA VAL A 50 -3.55 -5.22 -5.07
C VAL A 50 -3.18 -5.69 -6.49
N GLY A 51 -4.17 -6.03 -7.32
CA GLY A 51 -3.96 -6.45 -8.70
C GLY A 51 -3.22 -5.38 -9.52
N PHE A 52 -3.69 -4.13 -9.43
CA PHE A 52 -3.05 -3.00 -10.10
C PHE A 52 -1.58 -2.83 -9.70
N LEU A 53 -1.27 -2.89 -8.40
CA LEU A 53 0.10 -2.75 -7.90
C LEU A 53 1.00 -3.91 -8.35
N ALA A 54 0.48 -5.13 -8.39
CA ALA A 54 1.21 -6.30 -8.83
C ALA A 54 1.55 -6.22 -10.33
N GLU A 55 0.55 -5.92 -11.17
CA GLU A 55 0.68 -5.91 -12.62
C GLU A 55 1.49 -4.72 -13.15
N ASN A 56 1.26 -3.52 -12.60
CA ASN A 56 1.80 -2.27 -13.18
C ASN A 56 3.09 -1.81 -12.50
N HIS A 57 3.32 -2.24 -11.26
CA HIS A 57 4.46 -1.79 -10.45
C HIS A 57 5.32 -2.94 -9.92
N GLY A 58 4.94 -4.20 -10.17
CA GLY A 58 5.70 -5.38 -9.73
C GLY A 58 5.70 -5.57 -8.22
N VAL A 59 4.69 -5.04 -7.51
CA VAL A 59 4.63 -5.08 -6.04
C VAL A 59 3.46 -5.91 -5.57
N MET A 60 3.75 -6.99 -4.85
CA MET A 60 2.72 -7.76 -4.14
C MET A 60 2.50 -7.22 -2.73
N VAL A 61 1.25 -6.87 -2.45
CA VAL A 61 0.73 -6.51 -1.13
C VAL A 61 -0.52 -7.33 -0.84
N LEU A 62 -1.00 -7.28 0.40
CA LEU A 62 -2.18 -8.02 0.81
C LEU A 62 -3.41 -7.10 0.86
N PRO A 63 -4.59 -7.53 0.37
CA PRO A 63 -5.83 -6.80 0.58
C PRO A 63 -6.22 -6.87 2.05
N GLY A 64 -6.75 -5.77 2.58
CA GLY A 64 -7.20 -5.67 3.97
C GLY A 64 -8.50 -6.44 4.22
N SER A 65 -9.35 -6.57 3.21
CA SER A 65 -10.58 -7.39 3.21
C SER A 65 -10.32 -8.83 3.65
N ALA A 66 -9.20 -9.45 3.22
CA ALA A 66 -8.78 -10.79 3.65
C ALA A 66 -8.48 -10.90 5.17
N PHE A 67 -8.35 -9.77 5.87
CA PHE A 67 -8.08 -9.68 7.30
C PHE A 67 -9.16 -8.90 8.07
N GLY A 68 -10.37 -8.75 7.49
CA GLY A 68 -11.47 -8.04 8.13
C GLY A 68 -11.31 -6.51 8.18
N ALA A 69 -10.44 -5.93 7.35
CA ALA A 69 -10.24 -4.49 7.22
C ALA A 69 -10.41 -4.01 5.77
N PRO A 70 -11.62 -4.09 5.17
CA PRO A 70 -11.85 -3.64 3.80
C PRO A 70 -11.36 -2.21 3.53
N GLY A 71 -10.88 -1.97 2.31
CA GLY A 71 -10.36 -0.66 1.89
C GLY A 71 -9.01 -0.32 2.53
N HIS A 72 -8.27 -1.33 3.00
CA HIS A 72 -6.90 -1.18 3.48
C HIS A 72 -5.96 -2.09 2.70
N LEU A 73 -4.68 -1.77 2.70
CA LEU A 73 -3.61 -2.64 2.25
C LEU A 73 -2.75 -3.02 3.44
N ARG A 74 -2.37 -4.30 3.51
CA ARG A 74 -1.40 -4.79 4.48
C ARG A 74 -0.06 -4.99 3.80
N ILE A 75 0.94 -4.24 4.27
CA ILE A 75 2.30 -4.22 3.68
C ILE A 75 3.26 -4.83 4.69
N SER A 76 3.81 -6.00 4.35
CA SER A 76 4.74 -6.73 5.21
C SER A 76 6.16 -6.60 4.66
N TYR A 77 7.12 -6.20 5.48
CA TYR A 77 8.50 -5.92 5.06
C TYR A 77 9.57 -6.69 5.85
N GLY A 78 9.15 -7.50 6.83
CA GLY A 78 10.07 -8.18 7.77
C GLY A 78 10.85 -9.37 7.20
N SER A 79 10.45 -9.92 6.05
CA SER A 79 11.03 -11.14 5.49
C SER A 79 12.03 -10.91 4.36
N LEU A 80 12.15 -9.68 3.85
CA LEU A 80 12.98 -9.37 2.69
C LEU A 80 14.41 -8.98 3.08
N PRO A 81 15.43 -9.38 2.30
CA PRO A 81 16.74 -8.75 2.36
C PRO A 81 16.60 -7.25 2.11
N GLU A 82 17.35 -6.45 2.85
CA GLU A 82 17.17 -4.99 2.88
C GLU A 82 17.17 -4.34 1.49
N ALA A 83 18.12 -4.69 0.63
CA ALA A 83 18.19 -4.12 -0.73
C ALA A 83 16.90 -4.36 -1.52
N ARG A 84 16.33 -5.57 -1.44
CA ARG A 84 15.06 -5.91 -2.11
C ARG A 84 13.88 -5.20 -1.47
N CYS A 85 13.89 -5.09 -0.14
CA CYS A 85 12.89 -4.34 0.60
C CYS A 85 12.86 -2.87 0.18
N LEU A 86 14.01 -2.19 0.13
CA LEU A 86 14.09 -0.78 -0.28
C LEU A 86 13.62 -0.58 -1.72
N ALA A 87 14.01 -1.47 -2.65
CA ALA A 87 13.55 -1.42 -4.03
C ALA A 87 12.02 -1.59 -4.14
N ALA A 88 11.47 -2.61 -3.47
CA ALA A 88 10.02 -2.87 -3.47
C ALA A 88 9.22 -1.71 -2.85
N LEU A 89 9.75 -1.06 -1.81
CA LEU A 89 9.12 0.10 -1.19
C LEU A 89 9.17 1.35 -2.09
N GLY A 90 10.22 1.49 -2.91
CA GLY A 90 10.27 2.50 -3.96
C GLY A 90 9.18 2.30 -5.01
N GLN A 91 9.04 1.07 -5.52
CA GLN A 91 7.98 0.70 -6.46
C GLN A 91 6.58 0.90 -5.86
N LEU A 92 6.40 0.52 -4.59
CA LEU A 92 5.15 0.70 -3.86
C LEU A 92 4.76 2.19 -3.80
N LYS A 93 5.73 3.07 -3.49
CA LYS A 93 5.49 4.52 -3.43
C LYS A 93 4.95 5.06 -4.76
N GLU A 94 5.57 4.67 -5.87
CA GLU A 94 5.12 5.12 -7.19
C GLU A 94 3.76 4.51 -7.57
N GLY A 95 3.53 3.24 -7.21
CA GLY A 95 2.24 2.59 -7.40
C GLY A 95 1.11 3.24 -6.61
N LEU A 96 1.34 3.64 -5.36
CA LEU A 96 0.34 4.35 -4.55
C LEU A 96 0.01 5.74 -5.12
N LYS A 97 1.00 6.46 -5.67
CA LYS A 97 0.74 7.73 -6.37
C LYS A 97 -0.12 7.51 -7.62
N ALA A 98 0.17 6.47 -8.41
CA ALA A 98 -0.60 6.15 -9.60
C ALA A 98 -2.04 5.75 -9.25
N LEU A 99 -2.22 4.96 -8.20
CA LEU A 99 -3.52 4.56 -7.68
C LEU A 99 -4.37 5.79 -7.30
N GLN A 100 -3.78 6.77 -6.62
CA GLN A 100 -4.49 8.01 -6.25
C GLN A 100 -4.95 8.83 -7.44
N LYS A 101 -4.11 8.96 -8.48
CA LYS A 101 -4.49 9.66 -9.71
C LYS A 101 -5.68 8.96 -10.37
N ARG A 102 -5.70 7.63 -10.35
CA ARG A 102 -6.79 6.81 -10.91
C ARG A 102 -8.09 6.98 -10.13
N SER A 103 -8.04 6.94 -8.79
CA SER A 103 -9.22 7.20 -7.93
C SER A 103 -9.74 8.63 -8.05
N GLY A 104 -8.88 9.60 -8.39
CA GLY A 104 -9.27 10.98 -8.66
C GLY A 104 -10.02 11.16 -10.00
N SER A 105 -9.81 10.28 -10.98
CA SER A 105 -10.50 10.32 -12.28
C SER A 105 -11.85 9.60 -12.28
N SER A 106 -12.13 8.71 -11.33
CA SER A 106 -13.40 7.96 -11.26
C SER A 106 -14.52 8.67 -10.50
N ALA A 107 -14.29 9.87 -9.97
CA ALA A 107 -15.32 10.67 -9.26
C ALA A 107 -16.27 11.45 -10.19
N GLY A 108 -16.25 11.17 -11.50
CA GLY A 108 -17.01 11.89 -12.51
C GLY A 108 -17.73 10.97 -13.51
N VAL A 109 -18.47 9.98 -13.03
CA VAL A 109 -19.52 9.32 -13.85
C VAL A 109 -20.75 9.13 -12.96
N VAL A 110 -21.53 10.20 -12.84
CA VAL A 110 -22.96 10.08 -12.56
C VAL A 110 -23.60 9.77 -13.91
N GLN A 111 -23.89 8.50 -14.17
CA GLN A 111 -24.80 8.13 -15.24
C GLN A 111 -26.22 8.44 -14.74
N ASP A 112 -26.67 9.64 -15.08
CA ASP A 112 -28.08 9.94 -15.22
C ASP A 112 -28.66 9.02 -16.30
N THR A 113 -29.47 8.05 -15.88
CA THR A 113 -30.44 7.41 -16.77
C THR A 113 -31.83 7.67 -16.23
N GLY A 114 -32.28 8.92 -16.38
CA GLY A 114 -33.68 9.24 -16.53
C GLY A 114 -34.20 8.85 -17.92
N GLY A 115 -35.46 8.41 -17.95
CA GLY A 115 -36.25 8.15 -19.16
C GLY A 115 -36.84 6.74 -19.12
N GLY A 116 -38.14 6.51 -19.13
CA GLY A 116 -39.31 7.37 -19.27
C GLY A 116 -40.53 6.46 -19.35
#